data_AF-A9DA54-F1
#
_entry.id   AF-A9DA54-F1
#
_cell.length_a   1.000
_cell.length_b   1.000
_cell.length_c   1.000
_cell.angle_alpha   90.00
_cell.angle_beta   90.00
_cell.angle_gamma   90.00
#
_symmetry.space_group_name_H-M   'P 1'
#
loop_
_entity.id
_entity.type
_entity.pdbx_description
1 polymer ?
#
loop_
_entity_poly.entity_id
_entity_poly.type
_entity_poly.pdbx_seq_one_letter_code
_entity_poly.pdbx_strand_id
1 'polypeptide(L)'
;MKAQSTLNRAQSNLSTSMERLASGMRINSAKDDAAGLQISNRMTSQINGIGVAMRNANDGISIAQTAEGAMGESTNILQRMRDLSLQSANGSNSSETVRLCKRD
;
A
#
# COMPACT_ATOMS: atom_id res chain seq x y z
N MET A 1 -7.79 27.14 55.79
CA MET A 1 -7.23 27.33 54.43
C MET A 1 -6.50 26.11 53.85
N LYS A 2 -5.72 25.32 54.61
CA LYS A 2 -5.04 24.13 54.06
C LYS A 2 -5.98 23.06 53.48
N ALA A 3 -7.08 22.74 54.19
CA ALA A 3 -8.08 21.77 53.73
C ALA A 3 -8.73 22.16 52.39
N GLN A 4 -9.09 23.44 52.21
CA GLN A 4 -9.64 23.94 50.95
C GLN A 4 -8.64 23.82 49.78
N SER A 5 -7.34 24.08 50.03
CA SER A 5 -6.32 23.94 48.98
C SER A 5 -6.10 22.48 48.58
N THR A 6 -6.18 21.56 49.54
CA THR A 6 -6.06 20.12 49.28
C THR A 6 -7.27 19.60 48.51
N LEU A 7 -8.48 20.07 48.86
CA LEU A 7 -9.72 19.74 48.14
C LEU A 7 -9.65 20.20 46.67
N ASN A 8 -9.23 21.45 46.43
CA ASN A 8 -9.09 21.99 45.09
C ASN A 8 -8.07 21.21 44.25
N ARG A 9 -6.95 20.77 44.86
CA ARG A 9 -5.96 19.90 44.19
C ARG A 9 -6.52 18.53 43.85
N ALA A 10 -7.26 17.90 44.77
CA ALA A 10 -7.90 16.61 44.52
C ALA A 10 -8.92 16.69 43.39
N GLN A 11 -9.72 17.77 43.34
CA GLN A 11 -10.70 18.01 42.28
C GLN A 11 -10.03 18.23 40.92
N SER A 12 -8.90 18.96 40.87
CA SER A 12 -8.11 19.12 39.64
C SER A 12 -7.56 17.79 39.12
N ASN A 13 -7.01 16.96 40.02
CA ASN A 13 -6.46 15.65 39.64
C ASN A 13 -7.54 14.69 39.14
N LEU A 14 -8.73 14.74 39.75
CA LEU A 14 -9.88 13.97 39.29
C LEU A 14 -10.32 14.40 37.89
N SER A 15 -10.37 15.70 37.61
CA SER A 15 -10.69 16.24 36.30
C SER A 15 -9.72 15.75 35.21
N THR A 16 -8.41 15.78 35.47
CA THR A 16 -7.40 15.27 34.54
C THR A 16 -7.53 13.77 34.31
N SER A 17 -7.84 13.02 35.37
CA SER A 17 -8.03 11.56 35.27
C SER A 17 -9.26 11.22 34.44
N MET A 18 -10.36 11.97 34.61
CA MET A 18 -11.58 11.87 33.79
C MET A 18 -11.30 12.21 32.32
N GLU A 19 -10.50 13.23 32.04
CA GLU A 19 -10.13 13.63 30.68
C GLU A 19 -9.30 12.57 29.97
N ARG A 20 -8.32 11.98 30.66
CA ARG A 20 -7.54 10.83 30.16
C ARG A 20 -8.40 9.59 29.95
N LEU A 21 -9.36 9.33 30.83
CA LEU A 21 -10.30 8.21 30.68
C LEU A 21 -11.22 8.40 29.47
N ALA A 22 -11.78 9.60 29.29
CA ALA A 22 -12.72 9.91 28.20
C ALA A 22 -12.04 9.88 26.81
N SER A 23 -10.79 10.36 26.74
CA SER A 23 -9.99 10.34 25.51
C SER A 23 -9.30 9.01 25.22
N GLY A 24 -9.09 8.18 26.26
CA GLY A 24 -8.23 7.00 26.21
C GLY A 24 -6.73 7.32 26.00
N MET A 25 -6.34 8.59 25.93
CA MET A 25 -4.97 9.03 25.69
C MET A 25 -4.34 9.53 26.99
N ARG A 26 -3.10 9.09 27.25
CA ARG A 26 -2.36 9.51 28.45
C ARG A 26 -1.87 10.96 28.36
N ILE A 27 -1.59 11.43 27.14
CA ILE A 27 -1.13 12.79 26.84
C ILE A 27 -2.22 13.44 25.98
N ASN A 28 -3.04 14.30 26.60
CA ASN A 28 -4.11 15.03 25.90
C ASN A 28 -3.70 16.45 25.48
N SER A 29 -2.68 17.02 26.11
CA SER A 29 -2.30 18.41 25.93
C SER A 29 -0.79 18.56 25.86
N ALA A 30 -0.32 19.48 25.00
CA ALA A 30 1.08 19.92 24.96
C ALA A 30 1.55 20.51 26.30
N LYS A 31 0.61 20.92 27.17
CA LYS A 31 0.89 21.39 28.53
C LYS A 31 1.37 20.28 29.47
N ASP A 32 0.92 19.04 29.24
CA ASP A 32 1.27 17.88 30.08
C ASP A 32 2.60 17.24 29.65
N ASP A 33 2.86 17.13 28.34
CA ASP A 33 4.12 16.61 27.78
C ASP A 33 4.26 17.00 26.29
N ALA A 34 4.89 18.14 26.02
CA ALA A 34 5.10 18.65 24.66
C ALA A 34 5.99 17.72 23.80
N ALA A 35 7.01 17.10 24.41
CA ALA A 35 7.93 16.21 23.71
C ALA A 35 7.27 14.87 23.37
N GLY A 36 6.54 14.28 24.31
CA GLY A 36 5.74 13.08 24.11
C GLY A 36 4.68 13.28 23.03
N LEU A 37 3.95 14.41 23.07
CA LEU A 37 2.96 14.74 22.05
C LEU A 37 3.58 14.92 20.65
N GLN A 38 4.74 15.57 20.54
CA GLN A 38 5.44 15.74 19.26
C GLN A 38 5.91 14.40 18.68
N ILE A 39 6.45 13.51 19.53
CA ILE A 39 6.88 12.18 19.09
C ILE A 39 5.67 11.35 18.66
N SER A 40 4.58 11.37 19.42
CA SER A 40 3.33 10.70 19.07
C SER A 40 2.77 11.20 17.74
N ASN A 41 2.71 12.52 17.53
CA ASN A 41 2.26 13.10 16.25
C ASN A 41 3.15 12.68 15.07
N ARG A 42 4.48 12.62 15.28
CA ARG A 42 5.42 12.14 14.27
C ARG A 42 5.20 10.66 13.96
N MET A 43 5.01 9.82 14.97
CA MET A 43 4.72 8.40 14.81
C MET A 43 3.38 8.18 14.09
N THR A 44 2.32 8.89 14.45
CA THR A 44 1.03 8.83 13.76
C THR A 44 1.15 9.22 12.30
N SER A 45 1.91 10.28 12.01
CA SER A 45 2.18 10.69 10.62
C SER A 45 2.95 9.62 9.83
N GLN A 46 3.94 8.98 10.46
CA GLN A 46 4.67 7.86 9.86
C GLN A 46 3.77 6.64 9.63
N ILE A 47 2.92 6.28 10.59
CA ILE A 47 1.97 5.16 10.46
C ILE A 47 1.03 5.41 9.27
N ASN A 48 0.48 6.62 9.14
CA ASN A 48 -0.36 6.99 8.02
C ASN A 48 0.41 6.92 6.69
N GLY A 49 1.66 7.38 6.67
CA GLY A 49 2.55 7.27 5.51
C GLY A 49 2.84 5.82 5.12
N ILE A 50 3.12 4.95 6.10
CA ILE A 50 3.34 3.51 5.89
C ILE A 50 2.07 2.85 5.34
N GLY A 51 0.88 3.23 5.84
CA GLY A 51 -0.39 2.71 5.33
C GLY A 51 -0.60 3.02 3.84
N VAL A 52 -0.22 4.21 3.38
CA VAL A 52 -0.23 4.57 1.95
C VAL A 52 0.86 3.80 1.20
N ALA A 53 2.08 3.71 1.75
CA ALA A 53 3.18 2.99 1.12
C ALA A 53 2.85 1.49 0.92
N MET A 54 2.18 0.85 1.88
CA MET A 54 1.71 -0.52 1.74
C MET A 54 0.69 -0.65 0.60
N ARG A 55 -0.27 0.27 0.47
CA ARG A 55 -1.20 0.26 -0.66
C ARG A 55 -0.46 0.40 -1.99
N ASN A 56 0.43 1.37 -2.10
CA ASN A 56 1.23 1.57 -3.31
C ASN A 56 2.09 0.36 -3.67
N ALA A 57 2.65 -0.34 -2.67
CA ALA A 57 3.42 -1.56 -2.88
C ALA A 57 2.53 -2.69 -3.42
N ASN A 58 1.33 -2.86 -2.86
CA ASN A 58 0.36 -3.85 -3.37
C ASN A 58 -0.08 -3.51 -4.81
N ASP A 59 -0.35 -2.25 -5.10
CA ASP A 59 -0.70 -1.81 -6.46
C ASP A 59 0.46 -2.07 -7.44
N GLY A 60 1.70 -1.81 -7.02
CA GLY A 60 2.90 -2.13 -7.80
C GLY A 60 3.04 -3.63 -8.07
N ILE A 61 2.74 -4.48 -7.09
CA ILE A 61 2.72 -5.94 -7.26
C ILE A 61 1.62 -6.36 -8.25
N SER A 62 0.41 -5.82 -8.14
CA SER A 62 -0.69 -6.14 -9.06
C SER A 62 -0.37 -5.73 -10.50
N ILE A 63 0.27 -4.58 -10.71
CA ILE A 63 0.76 -4.14 -12.02
C ILE A 63 1.84 -5.09 -12.53
N ALA A 64 2.82 -5.44 -11.69
CA ALA A 64 3.89 -6.36 -12.06
C ALA A 64 3.34 -7.74 -12.47
N GLN A 65 2.36 -8.28 -11.74
CA GLN A 65 1.69 -9.53 -12.07
C GLN A 65 0.92 -9.44 -13.41
N THR A 66 0.23 -8.32 -13.64
CA THR A 66 -0.47 -8.08 -14.92
C THR A 66 0.53 -8.01 -16.08
N ALA A 67 1.66 -7.33 -15.87
CA ALA A 67 2.74 -7.25 -16.84
C ALA A 67 3.36 -8.63 -17.11
N GLU A 68 3.60 -9.43 -16.07
CA GLU A 68 4.14 -10.80 -16.20
C GLU A 68 3.20 -11.71 -17.00
N GLY A 69 1.88 -11.63 -16.76
CA GLY A 69 0.89 -12.34 -17.56
C GLY A 69 0.90 -11.92 -19.03
N ALA A 70 0.95 -10.60 -19.29
CA ALA A 70 1.03 -10.07 -20.65
C ALA A 70 2.34 -10.45 -21.37
N MET A 71 3.47 -10.48 -20.66
CA MET A 71 4.76 -10.93 -21.20
C MET A 71 4.78 -12.43 -21.47
N GLY A 72 4.13 -13.23 -20.64
CA GLY A 72 3.92 -14.66 -20.90
C GLY A 72 3.19 -14.88 -22.22
N GLU A 73 2.09 -14.16 -22.44
CA GLU A 73 1.34 -14.24 -23.69
C GLU A 73 2.14 -13.73 -24.90
N SER A 74 2.86 -12.62 -24.74
CA SER A 74 3.75 -12.09 -25.79
C SER A 74 4.84 -13.10 -26.18
N THR A 75 5.38 -13.83 -25.20
CA THR A 75 6.38 -14.87 -25.45
C THR A 75 5.77 -16.05 -26.21
N ASN A 76 4.56 -16.48 -25.87
CA ASN A 76 3.84 -17.53 -26.60
C ASN A 76 3.56 -17.11 -28.05
N ILE A 77 3.13 -15.86 -28.28
CA ILE A 77 2.90 -15.31 -29.62
C ILE A 77 4.20 -15.30 -30.43
N LEU A 78 5.33 -14.87 -29.82
CA LEU A 78 6.63 -14.87 -30.48
C LEU A 78 7.10 -16.28 -30.84
N GLN A 79 6.88 -17.27 -29.97
CA GLN A 79 7.17 -18.68 -30.28
C GLN A 79 6.30 -19.16 -31.44
N ARG A 80 5.00 -18.86 -31.43
CA ARG A 80 4.09 -19.23 -32.52
C ARG A 80 4.49 -18.58 -33.84
N MET A 81 4.85 -17.29 -33.86
CA MET A 81 5.36 -16.62 -35.05
C MET A 81 6.65 -17.26 -35.57
N ARG A 82 7.55 -17.71 -34.69
CA ARG A 82 8.76 -18.46 -35.09
C ARG A 82 8.38 -19.77 -35.76
N ASP A 83 7.46 -20.54 -35.18
CA ASP A 83 7.00 -21.80 -35.77
C ASP A 83 6.35 -21.59 -37.13
N LEU A 84 5.49 -20.58 -37.26
CA LEU A 84 4.85 -20.19 -38.53
C LEU A 84 5.87 -19.75 -39.58
N SER A 85 6.92 -19.04 -39.16
CA SER A 85 8.02 -18.62 -40.05
C SER A 85 8.83 -19.81 -40.55
N LEU A 86 9.15 -20.77 -39.68
CA LEU A 86 9.84 -22.02 -40.04
C LEU A 86 8.98 -22.90 -40.94
N GLN A 87 7.68 -23.00 -40.67
CA GLN A 87 6.72 -23.70 -41.53
C GLN A 87 6.63 -23.06 -42.92
N SER A 88 6.67 -21.74 -43.00
CA SER A 88 6.68 -21.01 -44.28
C SER A 88 8.00 -21.19 -45.05
N ALA A 89 9.13 -21.29 -44.35
CA ALA A 89 10.44 -21.49 -44.95
C ALA A 89 10.65 -22.91 -45.49
N ASN A 90 9.99 -23.92 -44.92
CA ASN A 90 10.16 -25.34 -45.30
C ASN A 90 9.47 -25.75 -46.62
N GLY A 91 8.97 -24.79 -47.41
CA GLY A 91 8.70 -24.91 -48.86
C GLY A 91 7.61 -25.89 -49.34
N SER A 92 7.16 -26.84 -48.51
CA SER A 92 6.19 -27.89 -48.89
C SER A 92 4.74 -27.56 -48.56
N ASN A 93 4.50 -26.40 -47.95
CA ASN A 93 3.14 -25.90 -47.75
C ASN A 93 2.66 -25.32 -49.10
N SER A 94 1.83 -26.08 -49.82
CA SER A 94 1.10 -25.65 -51.01
C SER A 94 0.67 -24.19 -50.85
N SER A 95 0.84 -23.38 -51.90
CA SER A 95 0.63 -21.91 -51.95
C SER A 95 -0.70 -21.38 -51.37
N GLU A 96 -1.63 -22.27 -51.04
CA GLU A 96 -2.87 -22.03 -50.32
C GLU A 96 -2.68 -21.89 -48.79
N THR A 97 -1.81 -22.67 -48.16
CA THR A 97 -1.55 -22.63 -46.70
C THR A 97 -0.79 -21.37 -46.28
N VAL A 98 0.14 -20.86 -47.12
CA VAL A 98 0.87 -19.61 -46.86
C VAL A 98 -0.05 -18.38 -46.88
N ARG A 99 -1.17 -18.44 -47.63
CA ARG A 99 -2.18 -17.36 -47.67
C ARG A 99 -3.14 -17.38 -46.48
N LEU A 100 -3.20 -18.48 -45.73
CA LEU A 100 -3.97 -18.56 -44.48
C LEU A 100 -3.11 -18.06 -43.31
N CYS A 101 -1.81 -18.40 -43.29
CA CYS A 101 -0.85 -17.95 -42.27
C CYS A 101 -0.57 -16.44 -42.25
N LYS A 102 -0.94 -15.68 -43.30
CA LYS A 102 -0.81 -14.22 -43.34
C LYS A 102 -2.07 -13.47 -42.90
N ARG A 103 -3.15 -14.19 -42.55
CA ARG A 103 -4.48 -13.62 -42.29
C ARG A 103 -4.90 -13.66 -40.82
N ASP A 104 -4.24 -14.50 -40.04
CA ASP A 104 -4.34 -14.59 -38.57
C ASP A 104 -3.01 -14.15 -37.95
#